data_AF-A0A3N5RCU1-F1
#
_entry.id   AF-A0A3N5RCU1-F1
#
_cell.length_a   1.000
_cell.length_b   1.000
_cell.length_c   1.000
_cell.angle_alpha   90.00
_cell.angle_beta   90.00
_cell.angle_gamma   90.00
#
_symmetry.space_group_name_H-M   'P 1'
#
loop_
_entity.id
_entity.type
_entity.pdbx_description
1 polymer ?
#
loop_
_entity_poly.entity_id
_entity_poly.type
_entity_poly.pdbx_seq_one_letter_code
_entity_poly.pdbx_strand_id
1 'polypeptide(L)'
;MSDFFKKAGQELSFYINNISNGRNSKTILFYPEYPHKRTIIYKILKHLKCNITANPKHSFDLVFYWEDKTFRQDQLIFKRFNKEKVINFNCTDISKVKISQVFEEAFGYSLNVDPQKYSGECVKKNNLNAKHDGVTVQCPVENHEEGFVYQKIINNRIGDELVMDIRTPVFKGYVPFVYLKLKKMKDRFTNDLYKSEIGSVNEYLTDDEVKKTAE
;
A
#
# COMPACT_ATOMS: atom_id res chain seq x y z
N MET A 1 25.95 3.76 -24.65
CA MET A 1 26.99 4.06 -23.65
C MET A 1 26.42 4.18 -22.23
N SER A 2 25.29 4.85 -22.02
CA SER A 2 24.67 5.01 -20.68
C SER A 2 24.20 3.71 -20.02
N ASP A 3 23.67 2.74 -20.79
CA ASP A 3 23.16 1.48 -20.22
C ASP A 3 24.27 0.54 -19.75
N PHE A 4 25.44 0.59 -20.40
CA PHE A 4 26.62 -0.15 -19.95
C PHE A 4 27.07 0.35 -18.57
N PHE A 5 27.17 1.67 -18.37
CA PHE A 5 27.54 2.25 -17.08
C PHE A 5 26.49 2.00 -15.99
N LYS A 6 25.19 2.05 -16.33
CA LYS A 6 24.12 1.68 -15.39
C LYS A 6 24.22 0.22 -14.95
N LYS A 7 24.45 -0.69 -15.90
CA LYS A 7 24.61 -2.12 -15.62
C LYS A 7 25.86 -2.37 -14.77
N ALA A 8 27.00 -1.81 -15.16
CA ALA A 8 28.26 -1.94 -14.41
C ALA A 8 28.13 -1.38 -12.98
N GLY A 9 27.44 -0.25 -12.80
CA GLY A 9 27.15 0.31 -11.48
C GLY A 9 26.25 -0.58 -10.62
N GLN A 10 25.26 -1.25 -11.24
CA GLN A 10 24.40 -2.20 -10.54
C GLN A 10 25.17 -3.45 -10.08
N GLU A 11 25.97 -4.05 -10.97
CA GLU A 11 26.81 -5.21 -10.64
C GLU A 11 27.82 -4.89 -9.53
N LEU A 12 28.45 -3.70 -9.59
CA LEU A 12 29.35 -3.24 -8.54
C LEU A 12 28.60 -3.07 -7.20
N SER A 13 27.40 -2.49 -7.22
CA SER A 13 26.56 -2.40 -6.01
C SER A 13 26.21 -3.78 -5.45
N PHE A 14 25.96 -4.78 -6.31
CA PHE A 14 25.62 -6.13 -5.87
C PHE A 14 26.81 -6.81 -5.19
N TYR A 15 28.00 -6.62 -5.77
CA TYR A 15 29.25 -7.10 -5.21
C TYR A 15 29.56 -6.48 -3.85
N ILE A 16 29.45 -5.15 -3.72
CA ILE A 16 29.66 -4.42 -2.45
C ILE A 16 28.69 -4.89 -1.37
N ASN A 17 27.40 -5.03 -1.71
CA ASN A 17 26.39 -5.54 -0.80
C ASN A 17 26.71 -6.98 -0.35
N ASN A 18 27.15 -7.84 -1.28
CA ASN A 18 27.54 -9.20 -0.94
C ASN A 18 28.70 -9.23 0.06
N ILE A 19 29.78 -8.49 -0.20
CA ILE A 19 30.92 -8.44 0.74
C ILE A 19 30.47 -7.91 2.11
N SER A 20 29.74 -6.81 2.13
CA SER A 20 29.33 -6.16 3.37
C SER A 20 28.32 -6.97 4.20
N ASN A 21 27.71 -7.99 3.62
CA ASN A 21 26.82 -8.96 4.28
C ASN A 21 27.48 -10.35 4.45
N GLY A 22 28.82 -10.45 4.43
CA GLY A 22 29.50 -11.74 4.63
C GLY A 22 29.21 -12.78 3.53
N ARG A 23 28.99 -12.31 2.29
CA ARG A 23 28.61 -13.08 1.10
C ARG A 23 27.22 -13.75 1.16
N ASN A 24 26.29 -13.15 1.90
CA ASN A 24 24.93 -13.65 2.04
C ASN A 24 23.86 -12.60 1.66
N SER A 25 24.15 -11.70 0.71
CA SER A 25 23.15 -10.71 0.32
C SER A 25 22.03 -11.33 -0.51
N LYS A 26 20.78 -10.99 -0.17
CA LYS A 26 19.60 -11.42 -0.90
C LYS A 26 19.35 -10.53 -2.11
N THR A 27 18.95 -11.13 -3.23
CA THR A 27 18.56 -10.42 -4.44
C THR A 27 17.06 -10.47 -4.63
N ILE A 28 16.45 -9.29 -4.67
CA ILE A 28 15.01 -9.11 -4.76
C ILE A 28 14.67 -8.59 -6.15
N LEU A 29 13.86 -9.35 -6.88
CA LEU A 29 13.31 -8.95 -8.16
C LEU A 29 12.03 -8.13 -7.93
N PHE A 30 11.96 -6.94 -8.50
CA PHE A 30 10.71 -6.21 -8.67
C PHE A 30 10.31 -6.28 -10.13
N TYR A 31 9.09 -6.70 -10.40
CA TYR A 31 8.65 -6.91 -11.77
C TYR A 31 7.16 -6.59 -11.90
N PRO A 32 6.71 -6.04 -13.05
CA PRO A 32 7.50 -5.57 -14.19
C PRO A 32 8.27 -4.26 -13.96
N GLU A 33 7.95 -3.48 -12.93
CA GLU A 33 8.55 -2.17 -12.72
C GLU A 33 9.59 -2.16 -11.59
N TYR A 34 10.58 -1.28 -11.72
CA TYR A 34 11.57 -1.03 -10.66
C TYR A 34 10.97 -0.07 -9.61
N PRO A 35 11.11 -0.34 -8.30
CA PRO A 35 10.50 0.48 -7.27
C PRO A 35 11.20 1.83 -7.16
N HIS A 36 10.41 2.90 -7.07
CA HIS A 36 10.98 4.24 -6.91
C HIS A 36 11.72 4.38 -5.56
N LYS A 37 12.83 5.14 -5.53
CA LYS A 37 13.69 5.31 -4.34
C LYS A 37 12.99 5.91 -3.10
N ARG A 38 11.85 6.57 -3.30
CA ARG A 38 11.04 7.15 -2.22
C ARG A 38 10.15 6.13 -1.52
N THR A 39 9.91 4.96 -2.14
CA THR A 39 9.06 3.91 -1.57
C THR A 39 9.70 3.35 -0.29
N ILE A 40 8.85 2.96 0.67
CA ILE A 40 9.31 2.41 1.95
C ILE A 40 10.08 1.11 1.73
N ILE A 41 9.56 0.23 0.86
CA ILE A 41 10.21 -1.06 0.59
C ILE A 41 11.62 -0.90 -0.01
N TYR A 42 11.83 0.08 -0.90
CA TYR A 42 13.17 0.36 -1.42
C TYR A 42 14.14 0.74 -0.30
N LYS A 43 13.72 1.61 0.63
CA LYS A 43 14.53 2.05 1.77
C LYS A 43 14.84 0.89 2.72
N ILE A 44 13.86 0.04 3.02
CA ILE A 44 14.05 -1.17 3.83
C ILE A 44 15.10 -2.07 3.19
N LEU A 45 14.95 -2.40 1.90
CA LEU A 45 15.89 -3.28 1.21
C LEU A 45 17.30 -2.69 1.13
N LYS A 46 17.44 -1.37 0.97
CA LYS A 46 18.75 -0.71 1.04
C LYS A 46 19.36 -0.75 2.43
N HIS A 47 18.57 -0.54 3.48
CA HIS A 47 19.03 -0.65 4.87
C HIS A 47 19.51 -2.08 5.19
N LEU A 48 18.79 -3.09 4.72
CA LEU A 48 19.16 -4.51 4.83
C LEU A 48 20.30 -4.92 3.87
N LYS A 49 20.80 -3.97 3.06
CA LYS A 49 21.85 -4.19 2.04
C LYS A 49 21.48 -5.32 1.06
N CYS A 50 20.20 -5.45 0.72
CA CYS A 50 19.71 -6.33 -0.32
C CYS A 50 20.02 -5.76 -1.71
N ASN A 51 20.20 -6.66 -2.66
CA ASN A 51 20.26 -6.35 -4.08
C ASN A 51 18.85 -6.17 -4.63
N ILE A 52 18.66 -5.20 -5.51
CA ILE A 52 17.36 -4.88 -6.12
C ILE A 52 17.54 -4.86 -7.63
N THR A 53 16.72 -5.64 -8.34
CA THR A 53 16.74 -5.72 -9.81
C THR A 53 15.33 -5.68 -10.37
N ALA A 54 15.18 -5.21 -11.61
CA ALA A 54 13.98 -5.44 -12.43
C ALA A 54 14.26 -6.36 -13.63
N ASN A 55 15.48 -6.91 -13.72
CA ASN A 55 15.85 -7.86 -14.76
C ASN A 55 15.51 -9.29 -14.30
N PRO A 56 14.49 -9.94 -14.88
CA PRO A 56 14.09 -11.28 -14.48
C PRO A 56 15.09 -12.37 -14.92
N LYS A 57 16.16 -12.02 -15.65
CA LYS A 57 17.26 -12.94 -16.00
C LYS A 57 18.32 -13.04 -14.90
N HIS A 58 18.33 -12.16 -13.91
CA HIS A 58 19.26 -12.28 -12.78
C HIS A 58 18.80 -13.41 -11.85
N SER A 59 19.71 -13.99 -11.09
CA SER A 59 19.31 -14.83 -9.95
C SER A 59 18.64 -13.95 -8.89
N PHE A 60 17.56 -14.44 -8.30
CA PHE A 60 16.82 -13.75 -7.24
C PHE A 60 16.28 -14.76 -6.23
N ASP A 61 16.14 -14.32 -4.98
CA ASP A 61 15.60 -15.09 -3.88
C ASP A 61 14.08 -14.92 -3.73
N LEU A 62 13.58 -13.74 -4.10
CA LEU A 62 12.20 -13.30 -3.90
C LEU A 62 11.76 -12.35 -5.01
N VAL A 63 10.46 -12.35 -5.32
CA VAL A 63 9.86 -11.46 -6.31
C VAL A 63 8.79 -10.59 -5.65
N PHE A 64 8.75 -9.30 -5.97
CA PHE A 64 7.62 -8.43 -5.72
C PHE A 64 6.87 -8.21 -7.03
N TYR A 65 5.57 -8.52 -7.06
CA TYR A 65 4.71 -8.02 -8.10
C TYR A 65 4.45 -6.51 -7.88
N TRP A 66 5.13 -5.68 -8.67
CA TRP A 66 5.22 -4.24 -8.46
C TRP A 66 4.81 -3.45 -9.71
N GLU A 67 3.67 -2.78 -9.61
CA GLU A 67 3.15 -1.78 -10.56
C GLU A 67 2.30 -0.76 -9.79
N ASP A 68 2.42 0.52 -10.14
CA ASP A 68 1.56 1.60 -9.60
C ASP A 68 0.29 1.75 -10.46
N LYS A 69 -0.54 0.70 -10.48
CA LYS A 69 -1.79 0.63 -11.24
C LYS A 69 -2.94 0.15 -10.38
N THR A 70 -4.14 0.68 -10.65
CA THR A 70 -5.38 0.27 -9.95
C THR A 70 -5.73 -1.19 -10.26
N PHE A 71 -5.64 -1.56 -11.54
CA PHE A 71 -5.92 -2.91 -12.02
C PHE A 71 -4.67 -3.48 -12.65
N ARG A 72 -4.35 -4.74 -12.32
CA ARG A 72 -3.22 -5.49 -12.85
C ARG A 72 -3.75 -6.74 -13.53
N GLN A 73 -3.47 -6.87 -14.83
CA GLN A 73 -4.12 -7.87 -15.67
C GLN A 73 -3.18 -9.01 -16.09
N ASP A 74 -1.87 -8.79 -16.09
CA ASP A 74 -0.92 -9.73 -16.68
C ASP A 74 -0.17 -10.53 -15.61
N GLN A 75 -0.88 -11.42 -14.93
CA GLN A 75 -0.23 -12.44 -14.10
C GLN A 75 0.50 -13.51 -14.95
N LEU A 76 0.25 -13.58 -16.27
CA LEU A 76 0.85 -14.60 -17.13
C LEU A 76 2.37 -14.39 -17.25
N ILE A 77 2.86 -13.15 -17.13
CA ILE A 77 4.31 -12.87 -17.06
C ILE A 77 4.99 -13.58 -15.87
N PHE A 78 4.22 -13.99 -14.87
CA PHE A 78 4.72 -14.72 -13.70
C PHE A 78 4.61 -16.24 -13.81
N LYS A 79 4.13 -16.82 -14.93
CA LYS A 79 4.07 -18.29 -15.13
C LYS A 79 5.40 -19.00 -14.89
N ARG A 80 6.52 -18.31 -15.14
CA ARG A 80 7.89 -18.84 -14.95
C ARG A 80 8.40 -18.76 -13.51
N PHE A 81 7.68 -18.08 -12.62
CA PHE A 81 8.10 -17.94 -11.23
C PHE A 81 7.28 -18.89 -10.34
N ASN A 82 7.91 -19.39 -9.28
CA ASN A 82 7.15 -20.03 -8.23
C ASN A 82 6.27 -18.96 -7.54
N LYS A 83 4.94 -19.09 -7.67
CA LYS A 83 3.95 -18.15 -7.13
C LYS A 83 4.13 -17.88 -5.64
N GLU A 84 4.54 -18.88 -4.85
CA GLU A 84 4.78 -18.75 -3.40
C GLU A 84 5.94 -17.79 -3.06
N LYS A 85 6.80 -17.50 -4.05
CA LYS A 85 7.91 -16.54 -3.93
C LYS A 85 7.55 -15.15 -4.44
N VAL A 86 6.31 -14.94 -4.91
CA VAL A 86 5.87 -13.65 -5.46
C VAL A 86 4.99 -12.92 -4.44
N ILE A 87 5.55 -11.90 -3.80
CA ILE A 87 4.81 -11.00 -2.92
C ILE A 87 3.83 -10.18 -3.75
N ASN A 88 2.62 -9.99 -3.21
CA ASN A 88 1.50 -9.28 -3.84
C ASN A 88 0.98 -9.92 -5.12
N PHE A 89 1.23 -11.22 -5.34
CA PHE A 89 0.78 -11.94 -6.54
C PHE A 89 -0.74 -11.81 -6.76
N ASN A 90 -1.54 -12.00 -5.70
CA ASN A 90 -2.99 -11.90 -5.74
C ASN A 90 -3.53 -10.46 -5.61
N CYS A 91 -2.66 -9.46 -5.45
CA CYS A 91 -3.07 -8.05 -5.37
C CYS A 91 -3.22 -7.49 -6.79
N THR A 92 -4.32 -7.85 -7.45
CA THR A 92 -4.60 -7.48 -8.84
C THR A 92 -5.56 -6.30 -8.99
N ASP A 93 -6.28 -5.95 -7.92
CA ASP A 93 -7.26 -4.87 -7.91
C ASP A 93 -7.17 -4.12 -6.57
N ILE A 94 -6.81 -2.84 -6.66
CA ILE A 94 -6.75 -1.90 -5.52
C ILE A 94 -7.76 -0.75 -5.70
N SER A 95 -8.81 -0.97 -6.49
CA SER A 95 -9.91 -0.03 -6.63
C SER A 95 -10.65 0.13 -5.31
N LYS A 96 -11.29 1.29 -5.11
CA LYS A 96 -12.01 1.58 -3.86
C LYS A 96 -13.21 0.66 -3.66
N VAL A 97 -13.85 0.21 -4.74
CA VAL A 97 -14.90 -0.82 -4.70
C VAL A 97 -14.34 -2.13 -4.15
N LYS A 98 -13.25 -2.64 -4.71
CA LYS A 98 -12.68 -3.93 -4.26
C LYS A 98 -12.21 -3.84 -2.81
N ILE A 99 -11.59 -2.73 -2.42
CA ILE A 99 -11.17 -2.50 -1.04
C ILE A 99 -12.37 -2.53 -0.09
N SER A 100 -13.47 -1.83 -0.41
CA SER A 100 -14.67 -1.87 0.44
C SER A 100 -15.26 -3.27 0.56
N GLN A 101 -15.27 -4.06 -0.52
CA GLN A 101 -15.76 -5.44 -0.51
C GLN A 101 -14.91 -6.33 0.41
N VAL A 102 -13.59 -6.33 0.23
CA VAL A 102 -12.67 -7.13 1.06
C VAL A 102 -12.74 -6.70 2.53
N PHE A 103 -12.89 -5.39 2.78
CA PHE A 103 -13.08 -4.88 4.14
C PHE A 103 -14.36 -5.43 4.77
N GLU A 104 -15.48 -5.40 4.05
CA GLU A 104 -16.76 -5.93 4.54
C GLU A 104 -16.71 -7.44 4.77
N GLU A 105 -16.06 -8.20 3.88
CA GLU A 105 -15.80 -9.63 4.04
C GLU A 105 -14.99 -9.93 5.32
N ALA A 106 -13.95 -9.14 5.59
CA ALA A 106 -13.07 -9.36 6.74
C ALA A 106 -13.69 -8.90 8.07
N PHE A 107 -14.37 -7.75 8.09
CA PHE A 107 -14.84 -7.10 9.32
C PHE A 107 -16.34 -7.27 9.59
N GLY A 108 -17.12 -7.72 8.60
CA GLY A 108 -18.56 -7.95 8.73
C GLY A 108 -19.41 -6.68 8.66
N TYR A 109 -18.85 -5.54 8.25
CA TYR A 109 -19.60 -4.31 8.05
C TYR A 109 -19.08 -3.46 6.89
N SER A 110 -20.01 -2.82 6.17
CA SER A 110 -19.66 -2.00 5.00
C SER A 110 -19.18 -0.60 5.37
N LEU A 111 -18.18 -0.14 4.63
CA LEU A 111 -17.79 1.27 4.55
C LEU A 111 -18.67 2.06 3.58
N ASN A 112 -19.27 1.39 2.59
CA ASN A 112 -20.05 2.04 1.55
C ASN A 112 -21.41 2.50 2.09
N VAL A 113 -21.93 3.54 1.47
CA VAL A 113 -23.32 4.00 1.65
C VAL A 113 -23.99 4.14 0.29
N ASP A 114 -25.30 3.94 0.25
CA ASP A 114 -26.13 4.39 -0.88
C ASP A 114 -26.31 5.90 -0.74
N PRO A 115 -25.67 6.73 -1.57
CA PRO A 115 -25.65 8.18 -1.35
C PRO A 115 -27.00 8.83 -1.63
N GLN A 116 -27.94 8.16 -2.30
CA GLN A 116 -29.29 8.66 -2.57
C GLN A 116 -30.25 8.36 -1.40
N LYS A 117 -29.90 7.41 -0.52
CA LYS A 117 -30.72 7.01 0.64
C LYS A 117 -30.09 7.34 1.98
N TYR A 118 -28.77 7.49 2.03
CA TYR A 118 -28.05 7.83 3.25
C TYR A 118 -28.41 9.23 3.73
N SER A 119 -28.43 9.43 5.05
CA SER A 119 -28.67 10.73 5.67
C SER A 119 -27.43 11.15 6.43
N GLY A 120 -26.93 12.35 6.16
CA GLY A 120 -25.73 12.90 6.77
C GLY A 120 -24.55 13.02 5.81
N GLU A 121 -23.39 13.40 6.35
CA GLU A 121 -22.19 13.57 5.56
C GLU A 121 -21.54 12.21 5.19
N CYS A 122 -21.06 12.10 3.96
CA CYS A 122 -20.23 10.99 3.51
C CYS A 122 -19.01 11.51 2.71
N VAL A 123 -18.03 10.65 2.43
CA VAL A 123 -16.91 10.98 1.55
C VAL A 123 -17.14 10.37 0.18
N LYS A 124 -17.17 11.21 -0.86
CA LYS A 124 -17.14 10.82 -2.26
C LYS A 124 -15.68 10.72 -2.72
N LYS A 125 -15.30 9.63 -3.39
CA LYS A 125 -13.94 9.41 -3.92
C LYS A 125 -14.00 8.68 -5.26
N ASN A 126 -13.10 8.97 -6.20
CA ASN A 126 -13.05 8.21 -7.46
C ASN A 126 -12.65 6.76 -7.20
N ASN A 127 -13.21 5.79 -7.92
CA ASN A 127 -12.91 4.37 -7.72
C ASN A 127 -11.43 4.04 -7.98
N LEU A 128 -10.78 4.78 -8.86
CA LEU A 128 -9.37 4.57 -9.21
C LEU A 128 -8.43 5.02 -8.08
N ASN A 129 -7.29 4.34 -7.98
CA ASN A 129 -6.25 4.67 -7.02
C ASN A 129 -5.56 6.01 -7.37
N ALA A 130 -4.97 6.66 -6.36
CA ALA A 130 -4.09 7.84 -6.47
C ALA A 130 -4.71 9.11 -7.12
N LYS A 131 -6.05 9.23 -7.19
CA LYS A 131 -6.71 10.46 -7.67
C LYS A 131 -6.69 11.62 -6.68
N HIS A 132 -6.58 11.34 -5.38
CA HIS A 132 -6.52 12.35 -4.31
C HIS A 132 -7.67 13.38 -4.37
N ASP A 133 -8.86 12.93 -4.78
CA ASP A 133 -10.04 13.75 -5.07
C ASP A 133 -11.18 13.54 -4.05
N GLY A 134 -10.83 13.06 -2.85
CA GLY A 134 -11.80 12.80 -1.80
C GLY A 134 -12.42 14.10 -1.28
N VAL A 135 -13.74 14.20 -1.34
CA VAL A 135 -14.50 15.34 -0.84
C VAL A 135 -15.65 14.89 0.04
N THR A 136 -15.97 15.70 1.06
CA THR A 136 -17.19 15.51 1.85
C THR A 136 -18.40 16.01 1.07
N VAL A 137 -19.47 15.22 1.06
CA VAL A 137 -20.76 15.60 0.47
C VAL A 137 -21.89 15.33 1.46
N GLN A 138 -22.92 16.17 1.42
CA GLN A 138 -24.13 15.97 2.20
C GLN A 138 -25.08 15.04 1.44
N CYS A 139 -25.52 13.96 2.10
CA CYS A 139 -26.54 13.06 1.58
C CYS A 139 -27.93 13.37 2.16
N PRO A 140 -29.01 13.05 1.43
CA PRO A 140 -29.00 12.35 0.14
C PRO A 140 -28.53 13.26 -1.01
N VAL A 141 -27.81 12.68 -1.98
CA VAL A 141 -27.50 13.34 -3.25
C VAL A 141 -28.53 12.96 -4.29
N GLU A 142 -28.75 13.82 -5.28
CA GLU A 142 -29.71 13.54 -6.37
C GLU A 142 -29.30 12.32 -7.20
N ASN A 143 -28.01 12.25 -7.59
CA ASN A 143 -27.48 11.24 -8.50
C ASN A 143 -26.22 10.58 -7.93
N HIS A 144 -26.16 9.26 -8.03
CA HIS A 144 -24.91 8.51 -7.84
C HIS A 144 -24.05 8.70 -9.09
N GLU A 145 -22.90 9.37 -8.94
CA GLU A 145 -21.96 9.56 -10.05
C GLU A 145 -21.18 8.30 -10.39
N GLU A 146 -21.21 7.91 -11.67
CA GLU A 146 -20.50 6.75 -12.17
C GLU A 146 -18.98 6.87 -11.96
N GLY A 147 -18.34 5.78 -11.57
CA GLY A 147 -16.90 5.76 -11.29
C GLY A 147 -16.51 6.36 -9.94
N PHE A 148 -17.47 6.78 -9.10
CA PHE A 148 -17.24 7.22 -7.73
C PHE A 148 -17.84 6.26 -6.71
N VAL A 149 -17.16 6.16 -5.56
CA VAL A 149 -17.66 5.49 -4.37
C VAL A 149 -18.03 6.51 -3.31
N TYR A 150 -19.03 6.16 -2.50
CA TYR A 150 -19.50 6.97 -1.39
C TYR A 150 -19.34 6.13 -0.11
N GLN A 151 -18.58 6.65 0.84
CA GLN A 151 -18.21 5.94 2.04
C GLN A 151 -18.54 6.74 3.30
N LYS A 152 -18.86 6.04 4.39
CA LYS A 152 -19.05 6.64 5.71
C LYS A 152 -17.83 7.49 6.09
N ILE A 153 -18.07 8.65 6.70
CA ILE A 153 -16.99 9.42 7.34
C ILE A 153 -16.61 8.69 8.62
N ILE A 154 -15.40 8.13 8.65
CA ILE A 154 -14.83 7.58 9.88
C ILE A 154 -14.46 8.74 10.79
N ASN A 155 -14.94 8.68 12.03
CA ASN A 155 -14.52 9.60 13.06
C ASN A 155 -13.15 9.20 13.58
N ASN A 156 -12.13 9.92 13.11
CA ASN A 156 -10.74 9.74 13.51
C ASN A 156 -10.17 11.01 14.15
N ARG A 157 -11.03 11.85 14.74
CA ARG A 157 -10.63 13.10 15.38
C ARG A 157 -9.88 12.85 16.68
N ILE A 158 -8.89 13.69 16.95
CA ILE A 158 -8.14 13.76 18.20
C ILE A 158 -8.27 15.19 18.71
N GLY A 159 -9.20 15.42 19.63
CA GLY A 159 -9.65 16.76 20.01
C GLY A 159 -10.33 17.48 18.83
N ASP A 160 -10.22 18.81 18.81
CA ASP A 160 -10.94 19.65 17.84
C ASP A 160 -10.14 19.98 16.58
N GLU A 161 -8.80 19.93 16.64
CA GLU A 161 -7.93 20.45 15.56
C GLU A 161 -7.27 19.37 14.70
N LEU A 162 -7.19 18.14 15.19
CA LEU A 162 -6.42 17.07 14.56
C LEU A 162 -7.28 15.85 14.22
N VAL A 163 -6.84 15.14 13.19
CA VAL A 163 -7.24 13.76 12.90
C VAL A 163 -6.03 12.86 12.92
N MET A 164 -6.24 11.58 13.21
CA MET A 164 -5.21 10.56 13.21
C MET A 164 -5.60 9.39 12.31
N ASP A 165 -4.82 9.17 11.24
CA ASP A 165 -4.92 7.95 10.45
C ASP A 165 -3.95 6.91 11.00
N ILE A 166 -4.47 5.74 11.37
CA ILE A 166 -3.65 4.57 11.71
C ILE A 166 -3.31 3.85 10.40
N ARG A 167 -2.01 3.70 10.12
CA ARG A 167 -1.51 2.95 8.96
C ARG A 167 -0.79 1.70 9.43
N THR A 168 -1.32 0.56 9.02
CA THR A 168 -0.88 -0.76 9.47
C THR A 168 -0.08 -1.44 8.37
N PRO A 169 1.27 -1.39 8.38
CA PRO A 169 2.07 -2.20 7.48
C PRO A 169 1.83 -3.69 7.75
N VAL A 170 1.51 -4.45 6.72
CA VAL A 170 1.37 -5.91 6.80
C VAL A 170 2.46 -6.55 5.96
N PHE A 171 3.18 -7.50 6.53
CA PHE A 171 4.20 -8.26 5.80
C PHE A 171 4.09 -9.75 6.15
N LYS A 172 3.68 -10.57 5.17
CA LYS A 172 3.52 -12.03 5.32
C LYS A 172 2.73 -12.43 6.59
N GLY A 173 1.56 -11.83 6.79
CA GLY A 173 0.73 -12.13 7.96
C GLY A 173 1.23 -11.57 9.28
N TYR A 174 2.16 -10.62 9.24
CA TYR A 174 2.67 -9.95 10.43
C TYR A 174 2.48 -8.44 10.36
N VAL A 175 1.98 -7.87 11.45
CA VAL A 175 1.89 -6.43 11.68
C VAL A 175 2.98 -6.07 12.70
N PRO A 176 4.09 -5.42 12.30
CA PRO A 176 5.20 -5.14 13.20
C PRO A 176 4.96 -3.95 14.13
N PHE A 177 4.19 -2.95 13.67
CA PHE A 177 3.88 -1.71 14.36
C PHE A 177 2.77 -0.98 13.59
N VAL A 178 2.28 0.15 14.12
CA VAL A 178 1.40 1.07 13.39
C VAL A 178 2.07 2.44 13.19
N TYR A 179 1.85 3.07 12.05
CA TYR A 179 2.14 4.49 11.88
C TYR A 179 0.93 5.31 12.29
N LEU A 180 1.12 6.25 13.21
CA LEU A 180 0.11 7.24 13.58
C LEU A 180 0.37 8.49 12.76
N LYS A 181 -0.51 8.81 11.82
CA LYS A 181 -0.38 9.98 10.95
C LYS A 181 -1.35 11.07 11.38
N LEU A 182 -0.85 12.05 12.11
CA LEU A 182 -1.61 13.18 12.60
C LEU A 182 -1.66 14.28 11.54
N LYS A 183 -2.86 14.79 11.27
CA LYS A 183 -3.12 15.81 10.26
C LYS A 183 -4.04 16.86 10.83
N LYS A 184 -3.92 18.11 10.36
CA LYS A 184 -4.88 19.16 10.71
C LYS A 184 -6.24 18.82 10.09
N MET A 185 -7.33 19.20 10.77
CA MET A 185 -8.70 18.96 10.29
C MET A 185 -8.92 19.38 8.83
N LYS A 186 -8.42 20.57 8.46
CA LYS A 186 -8.51 21.11 7.09
C LYS A 186 -7.80 20.25 6.03
N ASP A 187 -6.79 19.48 6.43
CA ASP A 187 -5.95 18.69 5.54
C ASP A 187 -6.33 17.20 5.59
N ARG A 188 -7.42 16.83 6.29
CA ARG A 188 -7.75 15.42 6.64
C ARG A 188 -7.79 14.44 5.46
N PHE A 189 -8.08 14.90 4.24
CA PHE A 189 -8.14 14.04 3.04
C PHE A 189 -6.94 14.19 2.09
N THR A 190 -5.93 15.02 2.41
CA THR A 190 -4.73 15.21 1.58
C THR A 190 -3.58 14.28 2.00
N ASN A 191 -2.38 14.48 1.47
CA ASN A 191 -1.17 13.83 1.98
C ASN A 191 -0.38 14.72 2.96
N ASP A 192 -0.88 15.92 3.27
CA ASP A 192 -0.20 16.87 4.14
C ASP A 192 -0.27 16.38 5.58
N LEU A 193 0.92 16.22 6.16
CA LEU A 193 1.10 15.61 7.46
C LEU A 193 1.56 16.66 8.45
N TYR A 194 0.91 16.71 9.61
CA TYR A 194 1.37 17.54 10.72
C TYR A 194 2.46 16.81 11.50
N LYS A 195 2.23 15.55 11.86
CA LYS A 195 3.17 14.72 12.63
C LYS A 195 3.00 13.24 12.27
N SER A 196 4.09 12.48 12.35
CA SER A 196 4.04 11.01 12.30
C SER A 196 4.67 10.43 13.54
N GLU A 197 4.06 9.40 14.09
CA GLU A 197 4.61 8.61 15.19
C GLU A 197 4.52 7.12 14.87
N ILE A 198 5.22 6.32 15.66
CA ILE A 198 5.11 4.85 15.66
C ILE A 198 4.40 4.48 16.95
N GLY A 199 3.34 3.68 16.84
CA GLY A 199 2.59 3.13 17.98
C GLY A 199 2.76 1.62 18.09
N SER A 200 2.53 1.08 19.29
CA SER A 200 2.46 -0.36 19.52
C SER A 200 1.19 -0.93 18.89
N VAL A 201 1.24 -2.12 18.32
CA VAL A 201 0.08 -2.73 17.64
C VAL A 201 -1.10 -2.90 18.60
N ASN A 202 -0.84 -3.48 19.78
CA ASN A 202 -1.87 -3.86 20.75
C ASN A 202 -2.51 -2.66 21.48
N GLU A 203 -1.95 -1.46 21.33
CA GLU A 203 -2.57 -0.22 21.82
C GLU A 203 -3.67 0.29 20.89
N TYR A 204 -3.60 -0.07 19.60
CA TYR A 204 -4.45 0.50 18.55
C TYR A 204 -5.30 -0.52 17.80
N LEU A 205 -4.94 -1.81 17.87
CA LEU A 205 -5.65 -2.91 17.23
C LEU A 205 -5.80 -4.05 18.24
N THR A 206 -7.00 -4.64 18.27
CA THR A 206 -7.25 -5.89 18.97
C THR A 206 -6.62 -7.07 18.23
N ASP A 207 -6.43 -8.19 18.93
CA ASP A 207 -5.89 -9.41 18.32
C ASP A 207 -6.76 -9.90 17.14
N ASP A 208 -8.09 -9.74 17.23
CA ASP A 208 -9.02 -10.08 16.15
C ASP A 208 -8.84 -9.18 14.93
N GLU A 209 -8.65 -7.87 15.12
CA GLU A 209 -8.38 -6.94 14.02
C GLU A 209 -7.03 -7.20 13.36
N VAL A 210 -6.00 -7.54 14.15
CA VAL A 210 -4.68 -7.94 13.62
C VAL A 210 -4.82 -9.20 12.77
N LYS A 211 -5.54 -10.21 13.28
CA LYS A 211 -5.80 -11.47 12.56
C LYS A 211 -6.50 -11.20 11.23
N LYS A 212 -7.62 -10.48 11.24
CA LYS A 212 -8.39 -10.11 10.04
C LYS A 212 -7.62 -9.29 9.01
N THR A 213 -6.65 -8.48 9.48
CA THR A 213 -5.81 -7.63 8.61
C THR A 213 -4.63 -8.40 8.00
N ALA A 214 -4.18 -9.47 8.66
CA ALA A 214 -2.95 -10.17 8.33
C ALA A 214 -3.17 -11.48 7.55
N GLU A 215 -4.36 -12.09 7.66
CA GLU A 215 -4.76 -13.29 6.89
C GLU A 215 -5.06 -12.99 5.41
#